data_AF-A0A8S2ZRJ6-F1
#
_entry.id   AF-A0A8S2ZRJ6-F1
#
_cell.length_a   1.000
_cell.length_b   1.000
_cell.length_c   1.000
_cell.angle_alpha   90.00
_cell.angle_beta   90.00
_cell.angle_gamma   90.00
#
_symmetry.space_group_name_H-M   'P 1'
#
loop_
_entity.id
_entity.type
_entity.pdbx_description
1 polymer ?
#
loop_
_entity_poly.entity_id
_entity_poly.type
_entity_poly.pdbx_seq_one_letter_code
_entity_poly.pdbx_strand_id
1 'polypeptide(L)'
;DRYDLSADDLKNLIQPNYELNDTILNAHLYLTAKLVQNTILFDSVGTHAFIQRGFAAKDIILSHNEWFKNNIVLFPIHHHQHWLMYIIDIQNKFIVEFDSALSNTFPKTKYIQSILKLLDVQHYLSFGRKIDFKQWSIARPKCFGQQDDTSSCGVHCALFARSYCTATRYPPITRKVIVQYRNLIAMDLIAHA
;
A
#
# COMPACT_ATOMS: atom_id res chain seq x y z
N ASP A 1 11.82 9.40 -12.11
CA ASP A 1 10.79 8.75 -12.98
C ASP A 1 9.59 8.21 -12.19
N ARG A 2 8.36 8.56 -12.62
CA ARG A 2 7.03 8.41 -11.98
C ARG A 2 6.74 9.26 -10.73
N TYR A 3 7.66 9.41 -9.78
CA TYR A 3 7.49 10.30 -8.61
C TYR A 3 8.64 11.31 -8.56
N ASP A 4 8.30 12.57 -8.29
CA ASP A 4 9.28 13.67 -8.17
C ASP A 4 9.57 13.91 -6.69
N LEU A 5 10.78 13.54 -6.25
CA LEU A 5 11.22 13.63 -4.86
C LEU A 5 12.08 14.87 -4.67
N SER A 6 11.68 15.73 -3.72
CA SER A 6 12.48 16.89 -3.34
C SER A 6 13.61 16.49 -2.37
N ALA A 7 14.62 17.36 -2.25
CA ALA A 7 15.66 17.21 -1.22
C ALA A 7 15.05 17.26 0.20
N ASP A 8 13.97 18.03 0.38
CA ASP A 8 13.25 18.11 1.66
C ASP A 8 12.52 16.81 2.00
N ASP A 9 11.96 16.10 1.00
CA ASP A 9 11.36 14.78 1.21
C ASP A 9 12.37 13.79 1.81
N LEU A 10 13.57 13.74 1.24
CA LEU A 10 14.65 12.88 1.72
C LEU A 10 15.16 13.30 3.11
N LYS A 11 15.32 14.61 3.34
CA LYS A 11 15.75 15.16 4.64
C LYS A 11 14.73 14.90 5.75
N ASN A 12 13.44 14.98 5.43
CA ASN A 12 12.35 14.75 6.36
C ASN A 12 12.16 13.25 6.66
N LEU A 13 12.30 12.38 5.66
CA LEU A 13 12.16 10.92 5.82
C LEU A 13 13.04 10.35 6.94
N ILE A 14 14.28 10.82 7.07
CA ILE A 14 15.22 10.35 8.09
C ILE A 14 14.95 10.91 9.51
N GLN A 15 14.04 11.88 9.64
CA GLN A 15 13.65 12.40 10.95
C GLN A 15 12.75 11.38 11.67
N PRO A 16 13.01 11.07 12.96
CA PRO A 16 12.30 10.02 13.68
C PRO A 16 10.77 10.21 13.72
N ASN A 17 10.33 11.46 13.87
CA ASN A 17 8.92 11.82 14.08
C ASN A 17 8.20 12.30 12.82
N TYR A 18 8.82 12.20 11.65
CA TYR A 18 8.21 12.67 10.42
C TYR A 18 7.21 11.65 9.86
N GLU A 19 5.97 12.06 9.70
CA GLU A 19 4.95 11.29 8.98
C GLU A 19 5.28 11.23 7.49
N LEU A 20 5.37 10.03 6.93
CA LEU A 20 5.61 9.90 5.49
C LEU A 20 4.47 10.54 4.71
N ASN A 21 4.81 11.41 3.76
CA ASN A 21 3.84 11.95 2.82
C ASN A 21 3.53 10.95 1.69
N ASP A 22 2.53 11.28 0.87
CA ASP A 22 2.10 10.47 -0.27
C ASP A 22 3.27 10.20 -1.24
N THR A 23 4.09 11.21 -1.53
CA THR A 23 5.21 11.09 -2.49
C THR A 23 6.22 10.03 -2.06
N ILE A 24 6.69 10.10 -0.81
CA ILE A 24 7.71 9.18 -0.28
C ILE A 24 7.16 7.76 -0.21
N LEU A 25 5.95 7.58 0.32
CA LEU A 25 5.36 6.25 0.46
C LEU A 25 5.08 5.63 -0.91
N ASN A 26 4.46 6.36 -1.83
CA ASN A 26 4.16 5.85 -3.17
C ASN A 26 5.45 5.54 -3.95
N ALA A 27 6.48 6.38 -3.86
CA ALA A 27 7.77 6.12 -4.51
C ALA A 27 8.41 4.81 -4.00
N HIS A 28 8.40 4.59 -2.68
CA HIS A 28 8.95 3.36 -2.11
C HIS A 28 8.14 2.11 -2.49
N LEU A 29 6.81 2.20 -2.46
CA LEU A 29 5.94 1.10 -2.86
C LEU A 29 6.07 0.80 -4.36
N TYR A 30 6.35 1.81 -5.18
CA TYR A 30 6.61 1.62 -6.60
C TYR A 30 7.92 0.86 -6.83
N LEU A 31 8.99 1.19 -6.10
CA LEU A 31 10.22 0.40 -6.12
C LEU A 31 9.98 -1.04 -5.63
N THR A 32 9.16 -1.22 -4.59
CA THR A 32 8.77 -2.54 -4.10
C THR A 32 8.03 -3.35 -5.16
N ALA A 33 7.08 -2.72 -5.87
CA ALA A 33 6.34 -3.36 -6.96
C ALA A 33 7.23 -3.68 -8.17
N LYS A 34 8.28 -2.89 -8.43
CA LYS A 34 9.29 -3.19 -9.45
C LYS A 34 10.22 -4.35 -9.07
N LEU A 35 10.57 -4.46 -7.78
CA LEU A 35 11.44 -5.52 -7.27
C LEU A 35 10.80 -6.90 -7.40
N VAL A 36 9.49 -6.99 -7.20
CA VAL A 36 8.73 -8.24 -7.23
C VAL A 36 7.87 -8.27 -8.49
N GLN A 37 8.29 -9.06 -9.48
CA GLN A 37 7.51 -9.28 -10.70
C GLN A 37 6.06 -9.63 -10.37
N ASN A 38 5.13 -9.14 -11.18
CA ASN A 38 3.69 -9.36 -11.02
C ASN A 38 3.04 -8.63 -9.83
N THR A 39 3.59 -7.47 -9.42
CA THR A 39 2.99 -6.58 -8.42
C THR A 39 2.57 -5.25 -9.04
N ILE A 40 1.34 -4.81 -8.73
CA ILE A 40 0.83 -3.47 -9.10
C ILE A 40 0.69 -2.61 -7.85
N LEU A 41 1.04 -1.33 -8.00
CA LEU A 41 0.68 -0.27 -7.06
C LEU A 41 -0.46 0.58 -7.63
N PHE A 42 -1.57 0.66 -6.90
CA PHE A 42 -2.53 1.76 -7.03
C PHE A 42 -2.12 2.82 -6.02
N ASP A 43 -1.56 3.94 -6.48
CA ASP A 43 -1.02 4.94 -5.57
C ASP A 43 -2.09 5.56 -4.64
N SER A 44 -1.64 6.15 -3.55
CA SER A 44 -2.52 6.66 -2.50
C SER A 44 -3.46 7.76 -3.01
N VAL A 45 -3.00 8.59 -3.94
CA VAL A 45 -3.75 9.72 -4.48
C VAL A 45 -4.89 9.24 -5.37
N GLY A 46 -4.60 8.33 -6.31
CA GLY A 46 -5.60 7.70 -7.17
C GLY A 46 -6.60 6.89 -6.38
N THR A 47 -6.12 6.11 -5.41
CA THR A 47 -6.97 5.31 -4.51
C THR A 47 -7.92 6.20 -3.71
N HIS A 48 -7.41 7.29 -3.11
CA HIS A 48 -8.22 8.25 -2.39
C HIS A 48 -9.26 8.90 -3.31
N ALA A 49 -8.85 9.35 -4.49
CA ALA A 49 -9.75 9.96 -5.46
C ALA A 49 -10.89 9.01 -5.86
N PHE A 50 -10.59 7.72 -6.07
CA PHE A 50 -11.58 6.69 -6.38
C PHE A 50 -12.54 6.43 -5.20
N ILE A 51 -12.03 6.35 -3.97
CA ILE A 51 -12.88 6.14 -2.79
C ILE A 51 -13.88 7.30 -2.61
N GLN A 52 -13.48 8.54 -2.95
CA GLN A 52 -14.35 9.71 -2.82
C GLN A 52 -15.32 9.88 -3.98
N ARG A 53 -14.87 9.66 -5.21
CA ARG A 53 -15.61 10.03 -6.43
C ARG A 53 -16.02 8.84 -7.30
N GLY A 54 -15.68 7.62 -6.92
CA GLY A 54 -15.84 6.43 -7.75
C GLY A 54 -15.12 6.57 -9.09
N PHE A 55 -15.75 6.09 -10.17
CA PHE A 55 -15.18 6.10 -11.53
C PHE A 55 -15.06 7.48 -12.17
N ALA A 56 -15.50 8.56 -11.51
CA ALA A 56 -15.16 9.91 -11.94
C ALA A 56 -13.68 10.26 -11.67
N ALA A 57 -12.99 9.46 -10.84
CA ALA A 57 -11.54 9.50 -10.73
C ALA A 57 -10.92 8.90 -12.01
N LYS A 58 -10.33 9.78 -12.83
CA LYS A 58 -9.59 9.39 -14.03
C LYS A 58 -8.34 8.59 -13.63
N ASP A 59 -7.87 7.75 -14.55
CA ASP A 59 -6.57 7.08 -14.48
C ASP A 59 -6.40 5.99 -13.39
N ILE A 60 -7.49 5.57 -12.74
CA ILE A 60 -7.46 4.43 -11.79
C ILE A 60 -7.68 3.08 -12.49
N ILE A 61 -8.29 3.06 -13.68
CA ILE A 61 -8.52 1.82 -14.43
C ILE A 61 -7.27 1.49 -15.24
N LEU A 62 -6.75 0.29 -15.04
CA LEU A 62 -5.56 -0.19 -15.72
C LEU A 62 -5.93 -0.81 -17.08
N SER A 63 -4.96 -0.87 -17.98
CA SER A 63 -5.14 -1.64 -19.22
C SER A 63 -5.30 -3.14 -18.90
N HIS A 64 -5.96 -3.89 -19.79
CA HIS A 64 -6.12 -5.34 -19.66
C HIS A 64 -4.77 -6.05 -19.43
N ASN A 65 -3.75 -5.65 -20.20
CA ASN A 65 -2.41 -6.26 -20.14
C ASN A 65 -1.70 -5.99 -18.82
N GLU A 66 -1.88 -4.79 -18.24
CA GLU A 66 -1.35 -4.48 -16.91
C GLU A 66 -2.06 -5.31 -15.87
N TRP A 67 -3.39 -5.38 -15.88
CA TRP A 67 -4.14 -6.16 -14.89
C TRP A 67 -3.84 -7.66 -14.96
N PHE A 68 -3.88 -8.26 -16.16
CA PHE A 68 -3.77 -9.71 -16.35
C PHE A 68 -2.46 -10.32 -15.86
N LYS A 69 -1.35 -9.58 -15.95
CA LYS A 69 0.00 -10.10 -15.66
C LYS A 69 0.37 -10.09 -14.18
N ASN A 70 -0.47 -9.52 -13.32
CA ASN A 70 -0.09 -9.24 -11.93
C ASN A 70 -0.96 -10.04 -10.95
N ASN A 71 -0.32 -10.52 -9.88
CA ASN A 71 -0.93 -11.37 -8.86
C ASN A 71 -1.08 -10.62 -7.53
N ILE A 72 -0.25 -9.62 -7.26
CA ILE A 72 -0.27 -8.83 -6.03
C ILE A 72 -0.66 -7.39 -6.39
N VAL A 73 -1.57 -6.81 -5.59
CA VAL A 73 -1.98 -5.42 -5.73
C VAL A 73 -1.85 -4.71 -4.40
N LEU A 74 -1.18 -3.56 -4.42
CA LEU A 74 -0.94 -2.72 -3.26
C LEU A 74 -1.85 -1.49 -3.30
N PHE A 75 -2.51 -1.22 -2.17
CA PHE A 75 -3.39 -0.07 -1.95
C PHE A 75 -3.02 0.63 -0.64
N PRO A 76 -2.06 1.58 -0.65
CA PRO A 76 -1.89 2.53 0.44
C PRO A 76 -3.12 3.43 0.56
N ILE A 77 -3.67 3.58 1.75
CA ILE A 77 -4.79 4.47 2.04
C ILE A 77 -4.39 5.44 3.13
N HIS A 78 -4.49 6.74 2.81
CA HIS A 78 -4.32 7.81 3.78
C HIS A 78 -5.69 8.28 4.30
N HIS A 79 -5.89 8.23 5.63
CA HIS A 79 -7.08 8.71 6.32
C HIS A 79 -6.70 9.59 7.50
N HIS A 80 -7.01 10.89 7.45
CA HIS A 80 -6.82 11.84 8.56
C HIS A 80 -5.50 11.65 9.34
N GLN A 81 -4.36 11.68 8.63
CA GLN A 81 -2.99 11.52 9.19
C GLN A 81 -2.59 10.09 9.56
N HIS A 82 -3.36 9.09 9.13
CA HIS A 82 -3.03 7.69 9.35
C HIS A 82 -2.93 6.91 8.05
N TRP A 83 -1.90 6.08 7.97
CA TRP A 83 -1.65 5.18 6.84
C TRP A 83 -2.16 3.77 7.13
N LEU A 84 -2.92 3.26 6.17
CA LEU A 84 -3.38 1.88 6.10
C LEU A 84 -2.81 1.24 4.83
N MET A 85 -2.62 -0.08 4.87
CA MET A 85 -2.18 -0.83 3.70
C MET A 85 -3.14 -1.98 3.43
N TYR A 86 -3.68 -2.03 2.22
CA TYR A 86 -4.38 -3.20 1.72
C TYR A 86 -3.51 -3.92 0.69
N ILE A 87 -3.35 -5.23 0.86
CA ILE A 87 -2.68 -6.09 -0.11
C ILE A 87 -3.69 -7.10 -0.63
N ILE A 88 -3.85 -7.14 -1.95
CA ILE A 88 -4.73 -8.08 -2.64
C ILE A 88 -3.85 -9.10 -3.34
N ASP A 89 -3.91 -10.34 -2.88
CA ASP A 89 -3.26 -11.48 -3.52
C ASP A 89 -4.33 -12.23 -4.34
N ILE A 90 -4.33 -11.96 -5.63
CA ILE A 90 -5.28 -12.50 -6.60
C ILE A 90 -5.08 -14.00 -6.75
N GLN A 91 -3.82 -14.46 -6.76
CA GLN A 91 -3.48 -15.86 -6.93
C GLN A 91 -4.00 -16.71 -5.77
N ASN A 92 -3.80 -16.24 -4.54
CA ASN A 92 -4.23 -16.93 -3.32
C ASN A 92 -5.66 -16.54 -2.89
N LYS A 93 -6.36 -15.68 -3.64
CA LYS A 93 -7.70 -15.15 -3.33
C LYS A 93 -7.76 -14.60 -1.90
N PHE A 94 -6.79 -13.76 -1.56
CA PHE A 94 -6.57 -13.32 -0.20
C PHE A 94 -6.43 -11.81 -0.14
N ILE A 95 -6.99 -11.21 0.91
CA ILE A 95 -6.88 -9.78 1.16
C ILE A 95 -6.30 -9.59 2.55
N VAL A 96 -5.24 -8.81 2.63
CA VAL A 96 -4.68 -8.36 3.90
C VAL A 96 -5.05 -6.91 4.12
N GLU A 97 -5.68 -6.64 5.26
CA GLU A 97 -5.89 -5.29 5.79
C GLU A 97 -4.89 -5.08 6.93
N PHE A 98 -3.85 -4.32 6.66
CA PHE A 98 -2.80 -3.98 7.61
C PHE A 98 -3.00 -2.57 8.16
N ASP A 99 -2.97 -2.48 9.48
CA ASP A 99 -3.14 -1.26 10.25
C ASP A 99 -2.25 -1.36 11.50
N SER A 100 -1.27 -0.47 11.61
CA SER A 100 -0.36 -0.42 12.76
C SER A 100 -0.96 0.30 13.97
N ALA A 101 -2.07 1.03 13.82
CA ALA A 101 -2.68 1.76 14.92
C ALA A 101 -3.33 0.83 15.96
N LEU A 102 -3.33 1.30 17.21
CA LEU A 102 -3.99 0.64 18.34
C LEU A 102 -5.52 0.72 18.23
N SER A 103 -6.06 1.80 17.66
CA SER A 103 -7.50 2.06 17.60
C SER A 103 -8.12 1.58 16.29
N ASN A 104 -9.29 0.95 16.37
CA ASN A 104 -10.05 0.51 15.20
C ASN A 104 -11.08 1.56 14.72
N THR A 105 -10.69 2.83 14.75
CA THR A 105 -11.59 3.99 14.54
C THR A 105 -11.82 4.32 13.07
N PHE A 106 -11.07 3.70 12.16
CA PHE A 106 -11.11 4.01 10.73
C PHE A 106 -12.21 3.26 10.00
N PRO A 107 -12.81 3.83 8.94
CA PRO A 107 -13.91 3.22 8.18
C PRO A 107 -13.42 2.09 7.24
N LYS A 108 -12.73 1.09 7.80
CA LYS A 108 -12.17 -0.08 7.10
C LYS A 108 -13.17 -0.77 6.18
N THR A 109 -14.43 -0.91 6.61
CA THR A 109 -15.51 -1.46 5.80
C THR A 109 -15.76 -0.67 4.51
N LYS A 110 -15.69 0.67 4.55
CA LYS A 110 -15.84 1.52 3.35
C LYS A 110 -14.69 1.29 2.39
N TYR A 111 -13.46 1.22 2.91
CA TYR A 111 -12.26 1.02 2.10
C TYR A 111 -12.24 -0.32 1.38
N ILE A 112 -12.50 -1.40 2.12
CA ILE A 112 -12.55 -2.72 1.51
C ILE A 112 -13.66 -2.82 0.46
N GLN A 113 -14.85 -2.27 0.71
CA GLN A 113 -15.94 -2.27 -0.27
C GLN A 113 -15.56 -1.51 -1.55
N SER A 114 -14.91 -0.35 -1.41
CA SER A 114 -14.41 0.41 -2.57
C SER A 114 -13.36 -0.39 -3.35
N ILE A 115 -12.38 -0.99 -2.66
CA ILE A 115 -11.36 -1.81 -3.32
C ILE A 115 -12.01 -2.98 -4.06
N LEU A 116 -12.90 -3.74 -3.41
CA LEU A 116 -13.60 -4.86 -4.05
C LEU A 116 -14.38 -4.42 -5.29
N LYS A 117 -15.03 -3.25 -5.24
CA LYS A 117 -15.73 -2.67 -6.40
C LYS A 117 -14.78 -2.31 -7.54
N LEU A 118 -13.62 -1.75 -7.22
CA LEU A 118 -12.59 -1.44 -8.22
C LEU A 118 -12.08 -2.72 -8.90
N LEU A 119 -11.76 -3.75 -8.12
CA LEU A 119 -11.29 -5.04 -8.61
C LEU A 119 -12.36 -5.74 -9.48
N ASP A 120 -13.64 -5.70 -9.08
CA ASP A 120 -14.75 -6.27 -9.86
C ASP A 120 -14.89 -5.58 -11.22
N VAL A 121 -14.80 -4.26 -11.25
CA VAL A 121 -14.84 -3.51 -12.52
C VAL A 121 -13.60 -3.74 -13.37
N GLN A 122 -12.40 -3.73 -12.77
CA GLN A 122 -11.17 -4.04 -13.48
C GLN A 122 -11.22 -5.44 -14.12
N HIS A 123 -11.71 -6.43 -13.38
CA HIS A 123 -11.89 -7.80 -13.85
C HIS A 123 -12.99 -7.89 -14.94
N TYR A 124 -14.10 -7.17 -14.79
CA TYR A 124 -15.17 -7.14 -15.79
C TYR A 124 -14.69 -6.51 -17.10
N LEU A 125 -14.01 -5.37 -17.05
CA LEU A 125 -13.45 -4.73 -18.24
C LEU A 125 -12.38 -5.59 -18.91
N SER A 126 -11.66 -6.39 -18.13
CA SER A 126 -10.60 -7.27 -18.65
C SER A 126 -11.12 -8.59 -19.22
N PHE A 127 -12.16 -9.19 -18.63
CA PHE A 127 -12.58 -10.57 -18.94
C PHE A 127 -14.07 -10.73 -19.25
N GLY A 128 -14.83 -9.64 -19.27
CA GLY A 128 -16.28 -9.65 -19.54
C GLY A 128 -17.13 -10.27 -18.44
N ARG A 129 -16.57 -10.53 -17.25
CA ARG A 129 -17.27 -11.17 -16.12
C ARG A 129 -16.86 -10.59 -14.78
N LYS A 130 -17.77 -10.65 -13.81
CA LYS A 130 -17.48 -10.26 -12.42
C LYS A 130 -16.49 -11.20 -11.76
N ILE A 131 -15.77 -10.69 -10.78
CA ILE A 131 -14.88 -11.50 -9.95
C ILE A 131 -15.71 -12.22 -8.86
N ASP A 132 -15.45 -13.50 -8.65
CA ASP A 132 -16.13 -14.26 -7.60
C ASP A 132 -15.36 -14.15 -6.28
N PHE A 133 -15.86 -13.29 -5.39
CA PHE A 133 -15.28 -13.10 -4.06
C PHE A 133 -15.70 -14.15 -3.02
N LYS A 134 -16.59 -15.11 -3.34
CA LYS A 134 -17.09 -16.09 -2.34
C LYS A 134 -16.00 -16.94 -1.72
N GLN A 135 -14.93 -17.22 -2.47
CA GLN A 135 -13.79 -18.02 -2.01
C GLN A 135 -12.65 -17.17 -1.44
N TRP A 136 -12.84 -15.85 -1.35
CA TRP A 136 -11.78 -14.98 -0.87
C TRP A 136 -11.78 -14.90 0.65
N SER A 137 -10.59 -14.84 1.22
CA SER A 137 -10.40 -14.67 2.67
C SER A 137 -9.80 -13.30 2.97
N ILE A 138 -10.24 -12.67 4.07
CA ILE A 138 -9.71 -11.39 4.54
C ILE A 138 -9.00 -11.61 5.86
N ALA A 139 -7.71 -11.27 5.93
CA ALA A 139 -6.94 -11.27 7.15
C ALA A 139 -6.67 -9.85 7.66
N ARG A 140 -6.73 -9.74 8.99
CA ARG A 140 -6.38 -8.54 9.75
C ARG A 140 -5.33 -8.93 10.76
N PRO A 141 -4.05 -9.00 10.36
CA PRO A 141 -3.02 -9.56 11.21
C PRO A 141 -2.75 -8.62 12.39
N LYS A 142 -3.25 -8.99 13.57
CA LYS A 142 -3.04 -8.26 14.83
C LYS A 142 -1.69 -8.55 15.49
N CYS A 143 -0.94 -9.51 14.97
CA CYS A 143 0.27 -10.06 15.59
C CYS A 143 1.57 -9.35 15.22
N PHE A 144 1.53 -8.30 14.39
CA PHE A 144 2.73 -7.67 13.84
C PHE A 144 3.34 -6.56 14.71
N GLY A 145 2.90 -6.41 15.96
CA GLY A 145 3.32 -5.30 16.80
C GLY A 145 2.58 -4.02 16.40
N GLN A 146 2.09 -3.31 17.40
CA GLN A 146 1.36 -2.07 17.21
C GLN A 146 2.36 -0.92 17.30
N GLN A 147 2.15 0.14 16.52
CA GLN A 147 2.98 1.34 16.64
C GLN A 147 2.79 1.96 18.04
N ASP A 148 3.87 2.40 18.65
CA ASP A 148 3.87 3.12 19.94
C ASP A 148 4.00 4.66 19.77
N ASP A 149 4.00 5.12 18.51
CA ASP A 149 4.07 6.54 18.13
C ASP A 149 2.94 6.92 17.16
N THR A 150 2.85 8.22 16.81
CA THR A 150 1.83 8.73 15.89
C THR A 150 2.34 8.90 14.45
N SER A 151 3.64 8.70 14.18
CA SER A 151 4.27 9.14 12.93
C SER A 151 4.82 8.02 12.05
N SER A 152 4.94 6.81 12.58
CA SER A 152 5.57 5.68 11.91
C SER A 152 4.60 4.81 11.11
N CYS A 153 3.31 5.13 11.06
CA CYS A 153 2.28 4.35 10.34
C CYS A 153 2.66 4.13 8.86
N GLY A 154 3.18 5.15 8.18
CA GLY A 154 3.67 5.04 6.80
C GLY A 154 4.87 4.10 6.67
N VAL A 155 5.80 4.14 7.63
CA VAL A 155 6.97 3.23 7.67
C VAL A 155 6.52 1.79 7.90
N HIS A 156 5.55 1.56 8.78
CA HIS A 156 4.95 0.25 9.00
C HIS A 156 4.30 -0.29 7.73
N CYS A 157 3.52 0.54 7.02
CA CYS A 157 2.89 0.17 5.75
C CYS A 157 3.93 -0.20 4.68
N ALA A 158 4.98 0.62 4.53
CA ALA A 158 6.09 0.36 3.61
C ALA A 158 6.80 -0.97 3.91
N LEU A 159 7.16 -1.18 5.18
CA LEU A 159 7.82 -2.40 5.64
C LEU A 159 6.93 -3.63 5.48
N PHE A 160 5.65 -3.50 5.78
CA PHE A 160 4.69 -4.60 5.65
C PHE A 160 4.53 -5.01 4.19
N ALA A 161 4.31 -4.04 3.30
CA ALA A 161 4.18 -4.28 1.87
C ALA A 161 5.44 -4.95 1.30
N ARG A 162 6.63 -4.44 1.62
CA ARG A 162 7.90 -5.05 1.18
C ARG A 162 8.05 -6.47 1.71
N SER A 163 7.78 -6.69 2.99
CA SER A 163 7.90 -8.02 3.62
C SER A 163 6.99 -9.03 2.93
N TYR A 164 5.73 -8.64 2.71
CA TYR A 164 4.74 -9.47 2.03
C TYR A 164 5.16 -9.81 0.59
N CYS A 165 5.50 -8.79 -0.22
CA CYS A 165 5.84 -9.00 -1.63
C CYS A 165 7.10 -9.85 -1.80
N THR A 166 8.09 -9.67 -0.92
CA THR A 166 9.36 -10.42 -0.97
C THR A 166 9.30 -11.76 -0.26
N ALA A 167 8.14 -12.16 0.25
CA ALA A 167 7.95 -13.36 1.08
C ALA A 167 8.93 -13.44 2.26
N THR A 168 9.33 -12.28 2.81
CA THR A 168 10.21 -12.19 3.98
C THR A 168 9.38 -12.02 5.26
N ARG A 169 9.96 -12.41 6.38
CA ARG A 169 9.30 -12.25 7.68
C ARG A 169 9.23 -10.77 8.04
N TYR A 170 8.02 -10.30 8.34
CA TYR A 170 7.83 -8.99 8.96
C TYR A 170 8.58 -8.95 10.31
N PRO A 171 9.54 -8.02 10.48
CA PRO A 171 10.42 -8.04 11.64
C PRO A 171 9.69 -7.55 12.90
N PRO A 172 10.16 -7.92 14.10
CA PRO A 172 9.68 -7.30 15.33
C PRO A 172 9.90 -5.79 15.29
N ILE A 173 8.83 -5.03 15.48
CA ILE A 173 8.90 -3.57 15.44
C ILE A 173 9.48 -3.04 16.74
N THR A 174 10.55 -2.26 16.59
CA THR A 174 11.15 -1.45 17.64
C THR A 174 11.46 -0.08 17.04
N ARG A 175 11.61 0.96 17.88
CA ARG A 175 12.04 2.29 17.42
C ARG A 175 13.34 2.24 16.62
N LYS A 176 14.28 1.39 17.01
CA LYS A 176 15.54 1.17 16.29
C LYS A 176 15.29 0.63 14.87
N VAL A 177 14.40 -0.35 14.73
CA VAL A 177 14.03 -0.91 13.42
C VAL A 177 13.34 0.14 12.54
N ILE A 178 12.45 0.96 13.11
CA ILE A 178 11.79 2.06 12.38
C ILE A 178 12.82 3.07 11.84
N VAL A 179 13.78 3.50 12.67
CA VAL A 179 14.85 4.41 12.24
C VAL A 179 15.74 3.78 11.17
N GLN A 180 16.11 2.51 11.33
CA GLN A 180 16.89 1.79 10.31
C GLN A 180 16.12 1.70 8.99
N TYR A 181 14.83 1.42 9.05
CA TYR A 181 14.01 1.28 7.86
C TYR A 181 13.76 2.62 7.15
N ARG A 182 13.61 3.73 7.89
CA ARG A 182 13.59 5.09 7.30
C ARG A 182 14.84 5.37 6.47
N ASN A 183 16.02 5.04 7.01
CA ASN A 183 17.29 5.20 6.29
C ASN A 183 17.37 4.28 5.06
N LEU A 184 16.87 3.04 5.17
CA LEU A 184 16.81 2.12 4.03
C LEU A 184 15.88 2.64 2.92
N ILE A 185 14.70 3.16 3.27
CA ILE A 185 13.81 3.81 2.29
C ILE A 185 14.57 4.96 1.61
N ALA A 186 15.25 5.81 2.37
CA ALA A 186 15.98 6.96 1.81
C ALA A 186 17.07 6.50 0.84
N MET A 187 17.87 5.50 1.22
CA MET A 187 18.91 4.94 0.36
C MET A 187 18.34 4.32 -0.92
N ASP A 188 17.26 3.55 -0.80
CA ASP A 188 16.58 2.94 -1.95
C ASP A 188 16.06 4.01 -2.91
N LEU A 189 15.46 5.09 -2.38
CA LEU A 189 14.95 6.19 -3.18
C LEU A 189 16.09 6.95 -3.87
N ILE A 190 17.17 7.27 -3.17
CA ILE A 190 18.34 7.96 -3.75
C ILE A 190 18.97 7.14 -4.88
N ALA A 191 19.06 5.82 -4.72
CA ALA A 191 19.65 4.94 -5.73
C ALA A 191 18.82 4.82 -7.02
N HIS A 192 17.55 5.22 -6.99
CA HIS A 192 16.60 5.09 -8.10
C HIS A 192 15.90 6.41 -8.46
N ALA A 193 16.39 7.53 -7.93
CA ALA A 193 15.90 8.88 -8.21
C ALA A 193 16.31 9.35 -9.62
#